data_AF-A0A9P9KSX4-F1
#
_entry.id   AF-A0A9P9KSX4-F1
#
_cell.length_a   1.000
_cell.length_b   1.000
_cell.length_c   1.000
_cell.angle_alpha   90.00
_cell.angle_beta   90.00
_cell.angle_gamma   90.00
#
_symmetry.space_group_name_H-M   'P 1'
#
loop_
_entity.id
_entity.type
_entity.pdbx_description
1 polymer ?
#
loop_
_entity_poly.entity_id
_entity_poly.type
_entity_poly.pdbx_seq_one_letter_code
_entity_poly.pdbx_strand_id
1 'polypeptide(L)'
;MAPMKMPRQFQFVTVSNPTGPVPLESRKLSHSHVTREAHAKERRLRVQKYRKEMMQSRADRLADAETPSPLVRIPEHCKSLLSVSAPSLSSQEHFLLDHYIRIVVPYSAVHCGLFDYPGDHGPDDHTREILQDWVGLAMTDKDLLNTALLLRACRSILRSKPGDPVMTQMALQYRHRGLQSLRQALLKPVGSLTVAMAFALVVAGAYILEVCNHKGTRRRGFVIVVSYSPSVALINPIMPSVEATIPSGSMVLVTGATGFVASHVTRQFLERGYKVRGTVRDLAQASWLIDNHFKSYAESGHLELVVVPDLVADGAFDEAIKGVSTIAHIATISNLDPSPHNIIPQTVTGATGVLKSAIKEPSVRRVVFTSSIMAAVLPVAGNDTRVDDDTWNEAAVEAAWAPPPYEPSRTLITYAASKVAAEREVWRFVEQEKPHYTFNVICPSGIIGEPLHQKHAEAPTNWIATHFRRDKTSLDAFPAAFFVDVKDIALLHIAAMLDPQVKNARLHSWGHSSNWNEFLAVLRELRPQREFIADYPEPYYVTISTDQSDSVALLKRWADQEGWRPLKDSISESIENPYFQL
;
A
#
# COMPACT_ATOMS: atom_id res chain seq x y z
N MET A 1 64.02 5.81 -8.63
CA MET A 1 65.00 6.92 -8.66
C MET A 1 64.25 8.22 -8.92
N ALA A 2 64.53 9.21 -8.07
CA ALA A 2 63.95 10.55 -8.04
C ALA A 2 64.35 11.39 -9.30
N PRO A 3 63.96 12.68 -9.50
CA PRO A 3 63.25 13.57 -8.57
C PRO A 3 62.29 14.64 -9.20
N MET A 4 61.55 15.31 -8.31
CA MET A 4 61.37 16.77 -8.14
C MET A 4 61.25 17.78 -9.30
N LYS A 5 60.30 18.69 -9.04
CA LYS A 5 60.37 20.18 -9.09
C LYS A 5 60.58 20.88 -10.45
N MET A 6 59.52 21.58 -10.88
CA MET A 6 59.35 23.05 -10.86
C MET A 6 60.60 23.94 -11.03
N PRO A 7 60.40 25.21 -11.45
CA PRO A 7 60.03 25.79 -12.76
C PRO A 7 61.23 26.64 -13.25
N ARG A 8 61.11 27.47 -14.30
CA ARG A 8 61.79 28.79 -14.40
C ARG A 8 61.38 29.58 -15.65
N GLN A 9 60.53 30.58 -15.38
CA GLN A 9 60.64 31.98 -15.78
C GLN A 9 61.67 32.37 -16.85
N PHE A 10 61.21 33.12 -17.85
CA PHE A 10 62.02 34.13 -18.54
C PHE A 10 61.26 35.46 -18.57
N GLN A 11 61.98 36.55 -18.29
CA GLN A 11 61.50 37.94 -18.30
C GLN A 11 62.18 38.76 -19.42
N PHE A 12 61.33 39.54 -20.11
CA PHE A 12 61.44 40.91 -20.67
C PHE A 12 62.67 41.32 -21.52
N VAL A 13 62.52 42.01 -22.67
CA VAL A 13 62.03 43.40 -22.88
C VAL A 13 61.77 43.66 -24.39
N THR A 14 60.94 44.68 -24.63
CA THR A 14 60.25 45.23 -25.81
C THR A 14 61.09 46.04 -26.81
N VAL A 15 60.62 46.17 -28.07
CA VAL A 15 61.00 47.24 -29.03
C VAL A 15 59.77 47.79 -29.77
N SER A 16 59.89 49.08 -30.10
CA SER A 16 58.95 50.15 -30.44
C SER A 16 58.50 50.32 -31.92
N ASN A 17 57.31 50.93 -32.08
CA ASN A 17 56.66 51.72 -33.16
C ASN A 17 57.26 51.85 -34.59
N PRO A 18 56.34 52.02 -35.57
CA PRO A 18 56.49 53.04 -36.61
C PRO A 18 55.31 54.04 -36.72
N THR A 19 55.62 55.18 -37.33
CA THR A 19 54.90 56.44 -37.50
C THR A 19 54.06 56.51 -38.78
N GLY A 20 52.83 57.06 -38.73
CA GLY A 20 51.97 57.35 -39.90
C GLY A 20 50.47 57.46 -39.53
N PRO A 21 49.64 58.25 -40.26
CA PRO A 21 48.32 58.66 -39.77
C PRO A 21 47.32 57.51 -39.79
N VAL A 22 46.84 57.10 -38.61
CA VAL A 22 45.94 55.96 -38.45
C VAL A 22 44.50 56.33 -38.87
N PRO A 23 43.79 55.48 -39.64
CA PRO A 23 42.48 55.78 -40.22
C PRO A 23 41.38 56.10 -39.20
N LEU A 24 40.34 56.80 -39.65
CA LEU A 24 39.22 57.37 -38.87
C LEU A 24 38.46 56.37 -37.95
N GLU A 25 38.61 55.05 -38.15
CA GLU A 25 38.04 54.03 -37.27
C GLU A 25 38.80 53.82 -35.96
N SER A 26 40.10 54.10 -35.92
CA SER A 26 40.93 54.01 -34.71
C SER A 26 40.59 55.08 -33.67
N ARG A 27 40.10 56.26 -34.10
CA ARG A 27 39.55 57.30 -33.22
C ARG A 27 38.22 56.90 -32.58
N LYS A 28 37.40 56.08 -33.24
CA LYS A 28 36.14 55.58 -32.65
C LYS A 28 36.40 54.49 -31.61
N LEU A 29 37.40 53.64 -31.82
CA LEU A 29 37.81 52.60 -30.87
C LEU A 29 38.55 53.16 -29.65
N SER A 30 39.38 54.20 -29.81
CA SER A 30 40.04 54.88 -28.69
C SER A 30 39.05 55.69 -27.84
N HIS A 31 38.08 56.36 -28.45
CA HIS A 31 36.99 57.00 -27.70
C HIS A 31 36.15 55.96 -26.96
N SER A 32 35.81 54.84 -27.59
CA SER A 32 35.11 53.72 -26.95
C SER A 32 35.87 53.15 -25.75
N HIS A 33 37.20 52.97 -25.86
CA HIS A 33 38.02 52.47 -24.76
C HIS A 33 38.17 53.48 -23.62
N VAL A 34 38.36 54.76 -23.91
CA VAL A 34 38.42 55.83 -22.90
C VAL A 34 37.06 56.02 -22.21
N THR A 35 35.94 55.91 -22.94
CA THR A 35 34.59 55.95 -22.35
C THR A 35 34.29 54.71 -21.52
N ARG A 36 34.79 53.52 -21.94
CA ARG A 36 34.66 52.27 -21.15
C ARG A 36 35.54 52.28 -19.91
N GLU A 37 36.76 52.82 -19.96
CA GLU A 37 37.63 52.97 -18.79
C GLU A 37 37.12 54.06 -17.84
N ALA A 38 36.58 55.16 -18.35
CA ALA A 38 35.90 56.18 -17.55
C ALA A 38 34.68 55.58 -16.84
N HIS A 39 33.81 54.87 -17.55
CA HIS A 39 32.67 54.17 -16.94
C HIS A 39 33.07 53.05 -15.98
N ALA A 40 34.20 52.36 -16.23
CA ALA A 40 34.72 51.34 -15.32
C ALA A 40 35.31 51.97 -14.06
N LYS A 41 35.98 53.12 -14.16
CA LYS A 41 36.53 53.87 -13.03
C LYS A 41 35.41 54.51 -12.21
N GLU A 42 34.37 55.03 -12.87
CA GLU A 42 33.18 55.57 -12.23
C GLU A 42 32.33 54.47 -11.57
N ARG A 43 32.24 53.27 -12.19
CA ARG A 43 31.66 52.09 -11.54
C ARG A 43 32.49 51.60 -10.36
N ARG A 44 33.83 51.59 -10.46
CA ARG A 44 34.70 51.22 -9.33
C ARG A 44 34.57 52.23 -8.19
N LEU A 45 34.50 53.53 -8.48
CA LEU A 45 34.27 54.59 -7.49
C LEU A 45 32.85 54.52 -6.90
N ARG A 46 31.81 54.20 -7.69
CA ARG A 46 30.46 53.93 -7.15
C ARG A 46 30.41 52.68 -6.31
N VAL A 47 31.12 51.62 -6.68
CA VAL A 47 31.19 50.38 -5.88
C VAL A 47 32.03 50.60 -4.62
N GLN A 48 33.07 51.43 -4.66
CA GLN A 48 33.85 51.81 -3.48
C GLN A 48 33.05 52.75 -2.57
N LYS A 49 32.35 53.75 -3.13
CA LYS A 49 31.43 54.64 -2.41
C LYS A 49 30.27 53.86 -1.80
N TYR A 50 29.64 52.97 -2.57
CA TYR A 50 28.61 52.05 -2.08
C TYR A 50 29.13 51.06 -1.05
N ARG A 51 30.36 50.54 -1.19
CA ARG A 51 30.98 49.70 -0.14
C ARG A 51 31.33 50.50 1.11
N LYS A 52 31.78 51.75 0.97
CA LYS A 52 32.11 52.61 2.11
C LYS A 52 30.83 53.06 2.80
N GLU A 53 29.81 53.49 2.06
CA GLU A 53 28.46 53.81 2.55
C GLU A 53 27.75 52.59 3.13
N MET A 54 27.89 51.39 2.56
CA MET A 54 27.34 50.15 3.13
C MET A 54 28.13 49.70 4.36
N MET A 55 29.44 49.93 4.43
CA MET A 55 30.24 49.60 5.63
C MET A 55 30.03 50.62 6.75
N GLN A 56 29.88 51.91 6.43
CA GLN A 56 29.49 52.96 7.37
C GLN A 56 28.05 52.75 7.83
N SER A 57 27.12 52.54 6.91
CA SER A 57 25.72 52.23 7.21
C SER A 57 25.54 50.89 7.92
N ARG A 58 26.49 49.94 7.79
CA ARG A 58 26.49 48.68 8.54
C ARG A 58 27.19 48.84 9.90
N ALA A 59 28.19 49.72 10.02
CA ALA A 59 28.84 50.06 11.29
C ALA A 59 27.93 50.93 12.16
N ASP A 60 27.27 51.94 11.59
CA ASP A 60 26.31 52.81 12.27
C ASP A 60 25.04 52.03 12.66
N ARG A 61 24.62 51.03 11.84
CA ARG A 61 23.54 50.08 12.21
C ARG A 61 23.96 48.95 13.15
N LEU A 62 25.25 48.81 13.45
CA LEU A 62 25.77 47.85 14.44
C LEU A 62 26.22 48.53 15.75
N ALA A 63 26.30 49.86 15.77
CA ALA A 63 26.71 50.63 16.95
C ALA A 63 25.53 51.28 17.69
N ASP A 64 24.44 51.64 17.01
CA ASP A 64 23.24 52.20 17.64
C ASP A 64 21.97 51.49 17.15
N ALA A 65 21.67 50.34 17.76
CA ALA A 65 20.32 49.81 17.98
C ALA A 65 20.46 48.36 18.44
N GLU A 66 19.92 48.04 19.61
CA GLU A 66 19.39 46.71 19.88
C GLU A 66 18.43 46.36 18.73
N THR A 67 18.91 45.66 17.71
CA THR A 67 18.05 45.33 16.56
C THR A 67 17.05 44.26 17.00
N PRO A 68 15.74 44.57 16.97
CA PRO A 68 14.69 43.62 17.31
C PRO A 68 14.63 42.52 16.25
N SER A 69 14.00 41.39 16.64
CA SER A 69 13.68 40.25 15.80
C SER A 69 13.24 40.63 14.36
N PRO A 70 13.57 39.82 13.33
CA PRO A 70 13.24 40.06 11.90
C PRO A 70 11.75 40.33 11.60
N LEU A 71 10.88 40.16 12.58
CA LEU A 71 9.45 40.36 12.55
C LEU A 71 8.99 41.83 12.42
N VAL A 72 9.87 42.81 12.68
CA VAL A 72 9.47 44.23 12.72
C VAL A 72 9.51 44.93 11.34
N ARG A 73 10.11 44.31 10.30
CA ARG A 73 10.21 44.91 8.94
C ARG A 73 9.18 44.42 7.92
N ILE A 74 8.03 43.97 8.38
CA ILE A 74 6.90 43.77 7.48
C ILE A 74 6.13 45.09 7.43
N PRO A 75 5.92 45.71 6.24
CA PRO A 75 5.03 46.86 6.10
C PRO A 75 3.71 46.55 6.82
N GLU A 76 3.11 47.51 7.54
CA GLU A 76 1.96 47.22 8.41
C GLU A 76 0.78 46.53 7.69
N HIS A 77 0.66 46.73 6.38
CA HIS A 77 -0.37 46.07 5.56
C HIS A 77 -0.04 44.63 5.13
N CYS A 78 1.17 44.13 5.40
CA CYS A 78 1.62 42.77 5.05
C CYS A 78 1.91 41.87 6.27
N LYS A 79 1.66 42.34 7.50
CA LYS A 79 1.80 41.50 8.69
C LYS A 79 0.73 40.41 8.70
N SER A 80 1.07 39.24 8.17
CA SER A 80 0.36 37.99 8.45
C SER A 80 0.50 37.66 9.95
N LEU A 81 -0.56 37.10 10.54
CA LEU A 81 -0.68 36.65 11.94
C LEU A 81 0.49 35.75 12.43
N LEU A 82 1.38 35.29 11.54
CA LEU A 82 2.53 34.47 11.83
C LEU A 82 3.79 35.24 12.25
N SER A 83 3.80 36.58 12.14
CA SER A 83 5.00 37.38 12.39
C SER A 83 5.28 37.69 13.87
N VAL A 84 4.87 36.86 14.83
CA VAL A 84 5.08 37.14 16.27
C VAL A 84 6.02 36.12 16.94
N SER A 85 6.47 35.06 16.25
CA SER A 85 7.09 33.92 16.94
C SER A 85 8.30 33.27 16.25
N ALA A 86 9.07 33.99 15.43
CA ALA A 86 10.30 33.44 14.84
C ALA A 86 11.50 33.56 15.81
N PRO A 87 12.07 32.44 16.33
CA PRO A 87 13.20 32.49 17.25
C PRO A 87 14.54 32.73 16.52
N SER A 88 15.53 33.30 17.21
CA SER A 88 16.88 33.52 16.68
C SER A 88 17.65 32.22 16.43
N LEU A 89 18.32 32.12 15.29
CA LEU A 89 19.12 30.95 14.89
C LEU A 89 20.45 30.88 15.65
N SER A 90 20.85 29.68 16.07
CA SER A 90 22.15 29.40 16.69
C SER A 90 23.31 29.59 15.70
N SER A 91 24.55 29.69 16.21
CA SER A 91 25.76 29.88 15.39
C SER A 91 25.99 28.74 14.39
N GLN A 92 25.58 27.53 14.75
CA GLN A 92 25.69 26.34 13.90
C GLN A 92 24.62 26.31 12.81
N GLU A 93 23.40 26.77 13.12
CA GLU A 93 22.32 26.93 12.13
C GLU A 93 22.65 28.08 11.16
N HIS A 94 23.25 29.16 11.65
CA HIS A 94 23.79 30.22 10.80
C HIS A 94 24.87 29.71 9.84
N PHE A 95 25.79 28.86 10.31
CA PHE A 95 26.82 28.26 9.45
C PHE A 95 26.22 27.35 8.37
N LEU A 96 25.23 26.51 8.72
CA LEU A 96 24.58 25.62 7.75
C LEU A 96 23.74 26.39 6.73
N LEU A 97 23.06 27.45 7.16
CA LEU A 97 22.29 28.34 6.30
C LEU A 97 23.22 29.16 5.38
N ASP A 98 24.32 29.71 5.90
CA ASP A 98 25.32 30.43 5.11
C ASP A 98 26.04 29.49 4.13
N HIS A 99 26.33 28.24 4.51
CA HIS A 99 26.88 27.23 3.61
C HIS A 99 25.88 26.84 2.50
N TYR A 100 24.60 26.66 2.84
CA TYR A 100 23.55 26.38 1.86
C TYR A 100 23.39 27.54 0.86
N ILE A 101 23.30 28.78 1.34
CA ILE A 101 23.12 29.97 0.51
C ILE A 101 24.36 30.29 -0.33
N ARG A 102 25.58 30.05 0.17
CA ARG A 102 26.82 30.42 -0.53
C ARG A 102 27.42 29.31 -1.39
N ILE A 103 27.16 28.05 -1.06
CA ILE A 103 27.78 26.92 -1.77
C ILE A 103 26.74 26.12 -2.54
N VAL A 104 25.57 25.85 -1.97
CA VAL A 104 24.56 24.99 -2.61
C VAL A 104 23.73 25.77 -3.62
N VAL A 105 23.19 26.94 -3.26
CA VAL A 105 22.35 27.77 -4.14
C VAL A 105 23.09 28.26 -5.39
N PRO A 106 24.34 28.78 -5.33
CA PRO A 106 25.03 29.27 -6.51
C PRO A 106 25.46 28.13 -7.44
N TYR A 107 25.78 26.94 -6.90
CA TYR A 107 26.09 25.77 -7.74
C TYR A 107 24.86 25.23 -8.47
N SER A 108 23.67 25.29 -7.87
CA SER A 108 22.42 24.97 -8.57
C SER A 108 21.99 26.04 -9.58
N ALA A 109 22.39 27.30 -9.38
CA ALA A 109 22.08 28.40 -10.29
C ALA A 109 22.90 28.35 -11.60
N VAL A 110 24.11 27.81 -11.58
CA VAL A 110 24.94 27.66 -12.80
C VAL A 110 24.38 26.59 -13.76
N HIS A 111 23.42 25.76 -13.33
CA HIS A 111 22.76 24.74 -14.15
C HIS A 111 21.23 24.92 -14.26
N CYS A 112 20.70 26.05 -13.81
CA CYS A 112 19.31 26.44 -14.04
C CYS A 112 19.28 27.58 -15.07
N GLY A 113 19.12 27.22 -16.34
CA GLY A 113 18.81 28.17 -17.41
C GLY A 113 17.37 28.70 -17.26
N LEU A 114 17.12 29.50 -16.22
CA LEU A 114 15.78 29.99 -15.89
C LEU A 114 15.61 31.50 -16.09
N PHE A 115 16.50 32.12 -16.85
CA PHE A 115 16.26 33.44 -17.42
C PHE A 115 16.89 33.50 -18.82
N ASP A 116 16.22 32.92 -19.82
CA ASP A 116 16.13 33.49 -21.18
C ASP A 116 15.00 32.80 -21.99
N TYR A 117 14.10 33.62 -22.54
CA TYR A 117 12.97 33.32 -23.45
C TYR A 117 13.46 32.83 -24.84
N PRO A 118 12.58 32.59 -25.85
CA PRO A 118 11.38 31.76 -25.96
C PRO A 118 11.54 30.65 -27.03
N GLY A 119 10.91 29.50 -26.84
CA GLY A 119 10.71 28.47 -27.89
C GLY A 119 11.24 27.08 -27.53
N ASP A 120 10.32 26.11 -27.54
CA ASP A 120 10.49 24.65 -27.65
C ASP A 120 11.12 23.79 -26.52
N HIS A 121 10.18 23.10 -25.85
CA HIS A 121 10.07 21.65 -25.64
C HIS A 121 10.81 20.93 -24.48
N GLY A 122 9.97 20.34 -23.60
CA GLY A 122 10.30 19.19 -22.74
C GLY A 122 9.23 18.96 -21.66
N PRO A 123 8.60 17.77 -21.55
CA PRO A 123 7.50 17.51 -20.61
C PRO A 123 8.07 17.11 -19.25
N ASP A 124 7.93 17.97 -18.25
CA ASP A 124 7.95 17.55 -16.84
C ASP A 124 7.40 18.71 -15.99
N ASP A 125 6.08 18.86 -16.03
CA ASP A 125 5.29 19.75 -15.18
C ASP A 125 5.55 19.48 -13.67
N HIS A 126 5.96 18.26 -13.35
CA HIS A 126 6.18 17.77 -12.00
C HIS A 126 7.30 18.50 -11.24
N THR A 127 8.35 18.96 -11.95
CA THR A 127 9.47 19.66 -11.29
C THR A 127 9.06 21.08 -10.87
N ARG A 128 8.09 21.68 -11.56
CA ARG A 128 7.58 23.02 -11.30
C ARG A 128 6.59 23.02 -10.13
N GLU A 129 5.71 22.02 -10.08
CA GLU A 129 4.76 21.79 -8.98
C GLU A 129 5.49 21.50 -7.65
N ILE A 130 6.54 20.67 -7.68
CA ILE A 130 7.30 20.32 -6.48
C ILE A 130 8.04 21.52 -5.87
N LEU A 131 8.53 22.46 -6.69
CA LEU A 131 9.24 23.65 -6.20
C LEU A 131 8.31 24.73 -5.64
N GLN A 132 7.10 24.87 -6.19
CA GLN A 132 6.13 25.86 -5.71
C GLN A 132 5.44 25.42 -4.41
N ASP A 133 5.16 24.12 -4.25
CA ASP A 133 4.36 23.66 -3.11
C ASP A 133 5.20 23.27 -1.89
N TRP A 134 6.40 22.70 -2.07
CA TRP A 134 7.13 22.09 -0.95
C TRP A 134 8.02 23.06 -0.16
N VAL A 135 8.57 24.09 -0.81
CA VAL A 135 9.39 25.10 -0.11
C VAL A 135 8.49 25.95 0.78
N GLY A 136 7.27 26.26 0.35
CA GLY A 136 6.28 26.98 1.17
C GLY A 136 5.84 26.18 2.40
N LEU A 137 5.63 24.87 2.24
CA LEU A 137 5.20 23.99 3.33
C LEU A 137 6.33 23.69 4.34
N ALA A 138 7.57 23.51 3.89
CA ALA A 138 8.69 23.25 4.80
C ALA A 138 9.02 24.45 5.70
N MET A 139 8.64 25.67 5.33
CA MET A 139 8.89 26.88 6.12
C MET A 139 8.06 26.98 7.42
N THR A 140 7.04 26.14 7.61
CA THR A 140 6.16 26.21 8.79
C THR A 140 6.66 25.40 9.99
N ASP A 141 7.66 24.53 9.83
CA ASP A 141 8.22 23.71 10.91
C ASP A 141 9.77 23.69 10.85
N LYS A 142 10.39 24.22 11.91
CA LYS A 142 11.85 24.42 12.02
C LYS A 142 12.64 23.11 11.90
N ASP A 143 12.12 22.02 12.46
CA ASP A 143 12.84 20.75 12.50
C ASP A 143 12.70 19.97 11.17
N LEU A 144 11.57 20.13 10.48
CA LEU A 144 11.36 19.61 9.12
C LEU A 144 12.16 20.38 8.07
N LEU A 145 12.25 21.71 8.18
CA LEU A 145 13.06 22.53 7.27
C LEU A 145 14.53 22.13 7.33
N ASN A 146 15.07 21.97 8.55
CA ASN A 146 16.44 21.52 8.75
C ASN A 146 16.68 20.11 8.18
N THR A 147 15.73 19.20 8.38
CA THR A 147 15.79 17.85 7.81
C THR A 147 15.82 17.88 6.27
N ALA A 148 14.91 18.65 5.66
CA ALA A 148 14.81 18.79 4.21
C ALA A 148 16.10 19.36 3.59
N LEU A 149 16.66 20.40 4.21
CA LEU A 149 17.90 21.03 3.77
C LEU A 149 19.10 20.09 3.87
N LEU A 150 19.23 19.34 4.97
CA LEU A 150 20.33 18.39 5.17
C LEU A 150 20.27 17.18 4.23
N LEU A 151 19.07 16.65 3.99
CA LEU A 151 18.87 15.57 3.02
C LEU A 151 19.11 16.04 1.58
N ARG A 152 18.73 17.29 1.24
CA ARG A 152 19.03 17.89 -0.07
C ARG A 152 20.53 18.13 -0.27
N ALA A 153 21.23 18.62 0.76
CA ALA A 153 22.68 18.79 0.73
C ALA A 153 23.40 17.44 0.53
N CYS A 154 22.98 16.40 1.25
CA CYS A 154 23.47 15.04 1.05
C CYS A 154 23.29 14.56 -0.40
N ARG A 155 22.08 14.72 -0.97
CA ARG A 155 21.78 14.33 -2.36
C ARG A 155 22.63 15.10 -3.37
N SER A 156 22.84 16.40 -3.14
CA SER A 156 23.66 17.25 -4.01
C SER A 156 25.13 16.85 -3.99
N ILE A 157 25.69 16.54 -2.82
CA ILE A 157 27.08 16.08 -2.66
C ILE A 157 27.29 14.73 -3.36
N LEU A 158 26.38 13.77 -3.16
CA LEU A 158 26.48 12.43 -3.77
C LEU A 158 26.33 12.46 -5.29
N ARG A 159 25.55 13.41 -5.84
CA ARG A 159 25.40 13.59 -7.29
C ARG A 159 26.56 14.34 -7.94
N SER A 160 27.14 15.33 -7.26
CA SER A 160 28.18 16.19 -7.83
C SER A 160 29.57 15.54 -7.79
N LYS A 161 29.88 14.73 -6.78
CA LYS A 161 31.15 14.02 -6.65
C LYS A 161 30.96 12.55 -6.27
N PRO A 162 30.37 11.73 -7.16
CA PRO A 162 30.18 10.32 -6.89
C PRO A 162 31.56 9.63 -6.76
N GLY A 163 31.85 9.10 -5.56
CA GLY A 163 33.07 8.32 -5.28
C GLY A 163 34.19 9.04 -4.54
N ASP A 164 34.06 10.34 -4.22
CA ASP A 164 35.00 11.03 -3.31
C ASP A 164 34.74 10.57 -1.86
N PRO A 165 35.71 9.92 -1.19
CA PRO A 165 35.49 9.31 0.13
C PRO A 165 35.14 10.33 1.22
N VAL A 166 35.75 11.52 1.16
CA VAL A 166 35.56 12.56 2.17
C VAL A 166 34.17 13.19 2.01
N MET A 167 33.77 13.47 0.77
CA MET A 167 32.44 14.00 0.48
C MET A 167 31.33 12.99 0.75
N THR A 168 31.59 11.70 0.50
CA THR A 168 30.66 10.61 0.83
C THR A 168 30.47 10.49 2.34
N GLN A 169 31.56 10.56 3.11
CA GLN A 169 31.49 10.56 4.58
C GLN A 169 30.72 11.78 5.11
N MET A 170 30.93 12.96 4.52
CA MET A 170 30.22 14.18 4.89
C MET A 170 28.72 14.10 4.55
N ALA A 171 28.37 13.54 3.39
CA ALA A 171 26.98 13.27 3.00
C ALA A 171 26.28 12.31 3.96
N LEU A 172 26.97 11.25 4.41
CA LEU A 172 26.47 10.33 5.43
C LEU A 172 26.25 11.03 6.78
N GLN A 173 27.14 11.95 7.18
CA GLN A 173 26.98 12.73 8.40
C GLN A 173 25.78 13.69 8.32
N TYR A 174 25.57 14.34 7.18
CA TYR A 174 24.38 15.18 6.97
C TYR A 174 23.09 14.37 6.98
N ARG A 175 23.09 13.18 6.36
CA ARG A 175 21.94 12.26 6.42
C ARG A 175 21.64 11.83 7.85
N HIS A 176 22.67 11.44 8.61
CA HIS A 176 22.51 11.02 9.98
C HIS A 176 21.92 12.14 10.86
N ARG A 177 22.46 13.36 10.75
CA ARG A 177 21.93 14.51 11.49
C ARG A 177 20.52 14.90 11.04
N GLY A 178 20.22 14.87 9.74
CA GLY A 178 18.87 15.13 9.23
C GLY A 178 17.85 14.15 9.79
N LEU A 179 18.18 12.86 9.84
CA LEU A 179 17.30 11.84 10.43
C LEU A 179 17.15 11.98 11.95
N GLN A 180 18.19 12.45 12.66
CA GLN A 180 18.10 12.76 14.09
C GLN A 180 17.18 13.96 14.36
N SER A 181 17.31 15.03 13.57
CA SER A 181 16.41 16.19 13.66
C SER A 181 14.97 15.80 13.34
N LEU A 182 14.76 14.96 12.33
CA LEU A 182 13.43 14.43 11.99
C LEU A 182 12.84 13.62 13.13
N ARG A 183 13.64 12.75 13.75
CA ARG A 183 13.22 11.97 14.92
C ARG A 183 12.82 12.89 16.08
N GLN A 184 13.57 13.95 16.33
CA GLN A 184 13.25 14.93 17.38
C GLN A 184 11.97 15.71 17.07
N ALA A 185 11.72 16.04 15.79
CA ALA A 185 10.48 16.68 15.34
C ALA A 185 9.26 15.80 15.62
N LEU A 186 9.36 14.51 15.28
CA LEU A 186 8.29 13.51 15.41
C LEU A 186 8.01 13.08 16.86
N LEU A 187 8.91 13.40 17.80
CA LEU A 187 8.71 13.15 19.23
C LEU A 187 7.89 14.26 19.93
N LYS A 188 7.66 15.39 19.26
CA LYS A 188 6.74 16.43 19.74
C LYS A 188 5.32 16.11 19.27
N PRO A 189 4.25 16.53 19.99
CA PRO A 189 2.89 16.41 19.48
C PRO A 189 2.76 17.26 18.21
N VAL A 190 2.66 16.61 17.06
CA VAL A 190 2.64 17.25 15.74
C VAL A 190 1.37 16.86 14.98
N GLY A 191 0.85 17.79 14.18
CA GLY A 191 -0.33 17.55 13.36
C GLY A 191 -0.10 16.54 12.23
N SER A 192 -1.18 15.99 11.69
CA SER A 192 -1.18 15.00 10.60
C SER A 192 -0.36 15.44 9.37
N LEU A 193 -0.37 16.74 9.05
CA LEU A 193 0.39 17.32 7.94
C LEU A 193 1.91 17.21 8.15
N THR A 194 2.39 17.42 9.38
CA THR A 194 3.81 17.32 9.75
C THR A 194 4.32 15.88 9.64
N VAL A 195 3.47 14.90 9.99
CA VAL A 195 3.79 13.47 9.87
C VAL A 195 3.86 13.03 8.41
N ALA A 196 2.94 13.50 7.57
CA ALA A 196 2.96 13.23 6.12
C ALA A 196 4.22 13.82 5.45
N MET A 197 4.59 15.06 5.81
CA MET A 197 5.81 15.69 5.32
C MET A 197 7.08 14.96 5.77
N ALA A 198 7.11 14.48 7.03
CA ALA A 198 8.21 13.67 7.55
C ALA A 198 8.37 12.34 6.80
N PHE A 199 7.25 11.67 6.50
CA PHE A 199 7.24 10.41 5.76
C PHE A 199 7.74 10.59 4.32
N ALA A 200 7.29 11.64 3.63
CA ALA A 200 7.76 11.98 2.30
C ALA A 200 9.27 12.28 2.26
N LEU A 201 9.82 12.93 3.29
CA LEU A 201 11.26 13.19 3.42
C LEU A 201 12.07 11.90 3.62
N VAL A 202 11.54 10.92 4.36
CA VAL A 202 12.17 9.60 4.55
C VAL A 202 12.18 8.80 3.24
N VAL A 203 11.05 8.80 2.52
CA VAL A 203 10.93 8.11 1.22
C VAL A 203 11.85 8.74 0.17
N ALA A 204 11.90 10.07 0.10
CA ALA A 204 12.84 10.79 -0.77
C ALA A 204 14.31 10.53 -0.42
N GLY A 205 14.61 10.25 0.86
CA GLY A 205 15.95 9.84 1.33
C GLY A 205 16.28 8.37 1.06
N ALA A 206 15.28 7.48 1.00
CA ALA A 206 15.44 6.06 0.69
C ALA A 206 15.78 5.81 -0.78
N TYR A 207 15.19 6.58 -1.70
CA TYR A 207 15.49 6.55 -3.15
C TYR A 207 16.96 6.86 -3.48
N ILE A 208 17.72 7.44 -2.55
CA ILE A 208 19.16 7.72 -2.71
C ILE A 208 20.01 6.44 -2.58
N LEU A 209 19.52 5.40 -1.89
CA LEU A 209 20.24 4.13 -1.74
C LEU A 209 20.34 3.35 -3.06
N GLU A 210 19.35 3.44 -3.94
CA GLU A 210 19.39 2.77 -5.24
C GLU A 210 20.45 3.39 -6.17
N VAL A 211 20.68 4.70 -6.09
CA VAL A 211 21.70 5.37 -6.92
C VAL A 211 23.12 5.06 -6.45
N CYS A 212 23.34 4.86 -5.14
CA CYS A 212 24.66 4.51 -4.61
C CYS A 212 25.01 3.02 -4.78
N ASN A 213 24.03 2.13 -4.93
CA ASN A 213 24.27 0.69 -5.10
C ASN A 213 24.70 0.29 -6.53
N HIS A 214 24.68 1.22 -7.49
CA HIS A 214 24.99 0.91 -8.89
C HIS A 214 26.50 0.87 -9.24
N LYS A 215 27.41 1.04 -8.27
CA LYS A 215 28.84 0.80 -8.48
C LYS A 215 29.41 -0.06 -7.36
N GLY A 216 29.51 -1.35 -7.67
CA GLY A 216 29.88 -2.43 -6.77
C GLY A 216 31.09 -2.11 -5.90
N THR A 217 30.85 -2.02 -4.60
CA THR A 217 31.86 -2.28 -3.56
C THR A 217 31.17 -2.96 -2.38
N ARG A 218 31.41 -4.27 -2.23
CA ARG A 218 31.07 -5.02 -1.02
C ARG A 218 31.85 -4.42 0.15
N ARG A 219 31.17 -3.92 1.20
CA ARG A 219 31.65 -3.97 2.59
C ARG A 219 30.52 -3.64 3.60
N ARG A 220 30.34 -4.61 4.53
CA ARG A 220 29.60 -4.62 5.81
C ARG A 220 28.60 -3.48 6.04
N GLY A 221 27.32 -3.76 5.74
CA GLY A 221 26.20 -2.90 6.15
C GLY A 221 26.05 -2.88 7.67
N PHE A 222 26.07 -1.69 8.25
CA PHE A 222 25.51 -1.45 9.56
C PHE A 222 23.98 -1.54 9.44
N VAL A 223 23.41 -2.61 9.99
CA VAL A 223 21.97 -2.76 10.20
C VAL A 223 21.61 -1.85 11.38
N ILE A 224 20.86 -0.78 11.12
CA ILE A 224 20.20 -0.04 12.20
C ILE A 224 18.96 -0.87 12.58
N VAL A 225 19.09 -1.63 13.67
CA VAL A 225 17.94 -2.20 14.38
C VAL A 225 17.25 -1.04 15.08
N VAL A 226 16.14 -0.57 14.54
CA VAL A 226 15.21 0.28 15.29
C VAL A 226 14.43 -0.65 16.20
N SER A 227 14.87 -0.82 17.45
CA SER A 227 14.04 -1.48 18.46
C SER A 227 12.88 -0.54 18.80
N TYR A 228 11.68 -0.86 18.32
CA TYR A 228 10.47 -0.19 18.74
C TYR A 228 9.92 -0.90 19.98
N SER A 229 9.76 -0.16 21.08
CA SER A 229 8.81 -0.55 22.13
C SER A 229 7.40 -0.33 21.56
N PRO A 230 6.52 -1.36 21.56
CA PRO A 230 5.26 -1.30 20.85
C PRO A 230 4.23 -0.54 21.71
N SER A 231 4.21 0.79 21.60
CA SER A 231 3.18 1.61 22.23
C SER A 231 2.93 2.90 21.45
N VAL A 232 2.93 2.86 20.12
CA VAL A 232 2.37 3.94 19.28
C VAL A 232 1.76 3.31 18.02
N ALA A 233 0.51 3.66 17.77
CA ALA A 233 -0.39 3.13 16.74
C ALA A 233 0.27 2.90 15.37
N LEU A 234 -0.04 1.74 14.77
CA LEU A 234 0.24 1.43 13.38
C LEU A 234 -0.34 2.52 12.46
N ILE A 235 0.49 2.98 11.54
CA ILE A 235 0.09 3.82 10.42
C ILE A 235 -0.76 2.95 9.49
N ASN A 236 -2.09 3.07 9.58
CA ASN A 236 -2.99 2.53 8.56
C ASN A 236 -2.71 3.29 7.24
N PRO A 237 -2.63 2.60 6.09
CA PRO A 237 -2.82 3.27 4.81
C PRO A 237 -4.17 4.00 4.89
N ILE A 238 -4.24 5.21 4.33
CA ILE A 238 -5.45 6.03 4.30
C ILE A 238 -6.50 5.27 3.47
N MET A 239 -7.21 4.35 4.12
CA MET A 239 -8.49 3.85 3.63
C MET A 239 -9.47 5.03 3.71
N PRO A 240 -10.46 5.10 2.81
CA PRO A 240 -11.56 6.04 2.96
C PRO A 240 -12.07 5.95 4.40
N SER A 241 -12.30 7.09 5.07
CA SER A 241 -12.84 7.11 6.43
C SER A 241 -14.30 6.65 6.40
N VAL A 242 -14.53 5.35 6.17
CA VAL A 242 -15.83 4.72 6.27
C VAL A 242 -16.13 4.61 7.77
N GLU A 243 -17.27 5.14 8.18
CA GLU A 243 -17.73 5.03 9.56
C GLU A 243 -18.02 3.55 9.88
N ALA A 244 -17.05 2.86 10.48
CA ALA A 244 -17.19 1.47 10.89
C ALA A 244 -18.01 1.38 12.19
N THR A 245 -19.00 0.50 12.24
CA THR A 245 -19.82 0.33 13.45
C THR A 245 -19.10 -0.38 14.59
N ILE A 246 -17.97 -1.04 14.29
CA ILE A 246 -17.17 -1.77 15.26
C ILE A 246 -15.86 -1.00 15.44
N PRO A 247 -15.55 -0.53 16.66
CA PRO A 247 -14.34 0.22 16.94
C PRO A 247 -13.08 -0.55 16.53
N SER A 248 -12.06 0.16 16.04
CA SER A 248 -10.74 -0.42 15.84
C SER A 248 -10.21 -1.01 17.16
N GLY A 249 -9.45 -2.10 17.07
CA GLY A 249 -8.94 -2.83 18.25
C GLY A 249 -9.94 -3.79 18.90
N SER A 250 -11.19 -3.80 18.47
CA SER A 250 -12.17 -4.84 18.84
C SER A 250 -11.70 -6.23 18.42
N MET A 251 -12.17 -7.23 19.15
CA MET A 251 -11.89 -8.65 18.87
C MET A 251 -12.86 -9.20 17.81
N VAL A 252 -12.32 -9.85 16.79
CA VAL A 252 -13.03 -10.52 15.71
C VAL A 252 -12.75 -12.02 15.77
N LEU A 253 -13.79 -12.84 15.75
CA LEU A 253 -13.64 -14.28 15.60
C LEU A 253 -13.64 -14.65 14.13
N VAL A 254 -12.62 -15.35 13.65
CA VAL A 254 -12.56 -15.94 12.31
C VAL A 254 -12.53 -17.46 12.45
N THR A 255 -13.61 -18.13 12.07
CA THR A 255 -13.64 -19.59 12.19
C THR A 255 -12.87 -20.27 11.06
N GLY A 256 -12.07 -21.29 11.40
CA GLY A 256 -11.29 -22.04 10.41
C GLY A 256 -10.17 -21.19 9.79
N ALA A 257 -9.44 -20.43 10.62
CA ALA A 257 -8.47 -19.41 10.20
C ALA A 257 -7.35 -19.93 9.27
N THR A 258 -7.11 -21.23 9.24
CA THR A 258 -6.16 -21.89 8.32
C THR A 258 -6.69 -22.07 6.90
N GLY A 259 -7.97 -21.81 6.63
CA GLY A 259 -8.58 -21.95 5.32
C GLY A 259 -8.18 -20.83 4.35
N PHE A 260 -8.38 -21.07 3.05
CA PHE A 260 -7.98 -20.14 2.00
C PHE A 260 -8.61 -18.75 2.20
N VAL A 261 -9.94 -18.66 2.20
CA VAL A 261 -10.66 -17.39 2.46
C VAL A 261 -10.37 -16.85 3.86
N ALA A 262 -10.43 -17.71 4.89
CA ALA A 262 -10.32 -17.31 6.28
C ALA A 262 -8.95 -16.68 6.63
N SER A 263 -7.88 -17.17 6.02
CA SER A 263 -6.54 -16.59 6.20
C SER A 263 -6.43 -15.18 5.60
N HIS A 264 -7.08 -14.92 4.47
CA HIS A 264 -7.16 -13.57 3.87
C HIS A 264 -8.06 -12.63 4.68
N VAL A 265 -9.19 -13.13 5.21
CA VAL A 265 -10.04 -12.36 6.15
C VAL A 265 -9.25 -11.99 7.41
N THR A 266 -8.49 -12.95 7.96
CA THR A 266 -7.60 -12.72 9.10
C THR A 266 -6.57 -11.63 8.79
N ARG A 267 -5.85 -11.74 7.67
CA ARG A 267 -4.89 -10.73 7.20
C ARG A 267 -5.53 -9.34 7.17
N GLN A 268 -6.68 -9.22 6.50
CA GLN A 268 -7.33 -7.94 6.27
C GLN A 268 -7.90 -7.29 7.54
N PHE A 269 -8.30 -8.06 8.56
CA PHE A 269 -8.68 -7.50 9.86
C PHE A 269 -7.46 -7.01 10.64
N LEU A 270 -6.38 -7.80 10.67
CA LEU A 270 -5.14 -7.46 11.37
C LEU A 270 -4.51 -6.18 10.79
N GLU A 271 -4.45 -6.07 9.46
CA GLU A 271 -3.94 -4.88 8.75
C GLU A 271 -4.76 -3.61 9.03
N ARG A 272 -6.02 -3.76 9.45
CA ARG A 272 -6.92 -2.65 9.80
C ARG A 272 -6.91 -2.31 11.30
N GLY A 273 -6.08 -2.99 12.09
CA GLY A 273 -5.93 -2.74 13.52
C GLY A 273 -6.97 -3.45 14.39
N TYR A 274 -7.69 -4.44 13.88
CA TYR A 274 -8.54 -5.31 14.69
C TYR A 274 -7.72 -6.44 15.31
N LYS A 275 -8.19 -6.98 16.44
CA LYS A 275 -7.65 -8.22 17.00
C LYS A 275 -8.41 -9.38 16.41
N VAL A 276 -7.71 -10.46 16.09
CA VAL A 276 -8.32 -11.67 15.52
C VAL A 276 -8.10 -12.83 16.47
N ARG A 277 -9.20 -13.50 16.81
CA ARG A 277 -9.21 -14.84 17.36
C ARG A 277 -9.53 -15.82 16.22
N GLY A 278 -8.56 -16.62 15.81
CA GLY A 278 -8.74 -17.63 14.77
C GLY A 278 -9.09 -18.98 15.35
N THR A 279 -10.20 -19.61 14.96
CA THR A 279 -10.43 -21.01 15.35
C THR A 279 -9.69 -21.96 14.42
N VAL A 280 -9.10 -23.01 14.99
CA VAL A 280 -8.36 -24.04 14.27
C VAL A 280 -8.70 -25.42 14.81
N ARG A 281 -8.63 -26.46 13.97
CA ARG A 281 -8.85 -27.85 14.42
C ARG A 281 -7.65 -28.39 15.19
N ASP A 282 -6.46 -27.99 14.78
CA ASP A 282 -5.19 -28.47 15.28
C ASP A 282 -4.16 -27.33 15.25
N LEU A 283 -3.50 -27.08 16.37
CA LEU A 283 -2.53 -25.98 16.50
C LEU A 283 -1.25 -26.24 15.70
N ALA A 284 -0.80 -27.49 15.62
CA ALA A 284 0.42 -27.83 14.89
C ALA A 284 0.26 -27.59 13.38
N GLN A 285 -0.93 -27.85 12.84
CA GLN A 285 -1.27 -27.55 11.45
C GLN A 285 -1.55 -26.07 11.18
N ALA A 286 -1.70 -25.26 12.23
CA ALA A 286 -1.98 -23.84 12.16
C ALA A 286 -0.77 -22.95 12.48
N SER A 287 0.35 -23.53 12.90
CA SER A 287 1.55 -22.81 13.34
C SER A 287 2.06 -21.82 12.29
N TRP A 288 1.91 -22.14 11.00
CA TRP A 288 2.30 -21.25 9.90
C TRP A 288 1.63 -19.86 9.94
N LEU A 289 0.45 -19.73 10.55
CA LEU A 289 -0.22 -18.44 10.76
C LEU A 289 0.60 -17.56 11.71
N ILE A 290 1.05 -18.12 12.83
CA ILE A 290 1.72 -17.39 13.93
C ILE A 290 3.24 -17.37 13.81
N ASP A 291 3.84 -18.31 13.07
CA ASP A 291 5.29 -18.39 12.92
C ASP A 291 5.79 -17.65 11.67
N ASN A 292 4.92 -17.47 10.67
CA ASN A 292 5.28 -16.88 9.39
C ASN A 292 4.42 -15.65 9.06
N HIS A 293 3.21 -15.85 8.52
CA HIS A 293 2.43 -14.79 7.88
C HIS A 293 1.98 -13.67 8.84
N PHE A 294 1.65 -14.03 10.08
CA PHE A 294 1.09 -13.10 11.06
C PHE A 294 1.89 -13.07 12.36
N LYS A 295 3.19 -13.38 12.30
CA LYS A 295 4.06 -13.48 13.48
C LYS A 295 4.08 -12.21 14.32
N SER A 296 4.24 -11.04 13.70
CA SER A 296 4.23 -9.75 14.41
C SER A 296 2.90 -9.48 15.12
N TYR A 297 1.78 -9.93 14.54
CA TYR A 297 0.46 -9.81 15.15
C TYR A 297 0.28 -10.79 16.31
N ALA A 298 0.81 -12.01 16.20
CA ALA A 298 0.81 -12.97 17.30
C ALA A 298 1.68 -12.48 18.48
N GLU A 299 2.90 -12.01 18.21
CA GLU A 299 3.82 -11.48 19.23
C GLU A 299 3.27 -10.23 19.95
N SER A 300 2.49 -9.40 19.25
CA SER A 300 1.84 -8.22 19.83
C SER A 300 0.48 -8.52 20.48
N GLY A 301 0.02 -9.77 20.46
CA GLY A 301 -1.29 -10.17 21.02
C GLY A 301 -2.51 -9.70 20.20
N HIS A 302 -2.31 -9.32 18.93
CA HIS A 302 -3.39 -9.01 18.00
C HIS A 302 -3.94 -10.26 17.30
N LEU A 303 -3.18 -11.36 17.26
CA LEU A 303 -3.66 -12.66 16.77
C LEU A 303 -3.56 -13.70 17.89
N GLU A 304 -4.66 -14.40 18.15
CA GLU A 304 -4.68 -15.60 18.98
C GLU A 304 -5.39 -16.76 18.28
N LEU A 305 -4.96 -17.99 18.55
CA LEU A 305 -5.57 -19.20 17.99
C LEU A 305 -6.28 -19.99 19.10
N VAL A 306 -7.51 -20.40 18.83
CA VAL A 306 -8.33 -21.21 19.73
C VAL A 306 -8.69 -22.53 19.05
N VAL A 307 -8.59 -23.64 19.79
CA VAL A 307 -8.88 -24.96 19.25
C VAL A 307 -10.39 -25.22 19.27
N VAL A 308 -10.94 -25.50 18.10
CA VAL A 308 -12.30 -26.03 17.91
C VAL A 308 -12.13 -27.29 17.06
N PRO A 309 -12.01 -28.48 17.70
CA PRO A 309 -11.63 -29.71 17.00
C PRO A 309 -12.79 -30.25 16.16
N ASP A 310 -14.02 -30.04 16.63
CA ASP A 310 -15.25 -30.48 16.00
C ASP A 310 -16.25 -29.31 15.92
N LEU A 311 -16.72 -29.03 14.71
CA LEU A 311 -17.69 -27.95 14.45
C LEU A 311 -19.11 -28.35 14.84
N VAL A 312 -19.41 -29.66 14.95
CA VAL A 312 -20.76 -30.16 15.25
C VAL A 312 -20.98 -30.45 16.73
N ALA A 313 -19.94 -30.33 17.56
CA ALA A 313 -20.06 -30.49 19.00
C ALA A 313 -20.96 -29.40 19.60
N ASP A 314 -21.80 -29.77 20.56
CA ASP A 314 -22.63 -28.80 21.27
C ASP A 314 -21.74 -27.82 22.04
N GLY A 315 -22.04 -26.53 21.94
CA GLY A 315 -21.22 -25.47 22.53
C GLY A 315 -19.80 -25.35 21.96
N ALA A 316 -19.50 -25.92 20.78
CA ALA A 316 -18.15 -25.92 20.17
C ALA A 316 -17.47 -24.54 20.13
N PHE A 317 -18.25 -23.46 20.01
CA PHE A 317 -17.75 -22.09 19.89
C PHE A 317 -17.93 -21.25 21.16
N ASP A 318 -18.50 -21.80 22.25
CA ASP A 318 -18.84 -21.04 23.46
C ASP A 318 -17.60 -20.36 24.07
N GLU A 319 -16.46 -21.06 24.13
CA GLU A 319 -15.20 -20.47 24.61
C GLU A 319 -14.60 -19.48 23.60
N ALA A 320 -14.65 -19.82 22.31
CA ALA A 320 -14.04 -19.00 21.26
C ALA A 320 -14.76 -17.65 21.08
N ILE A 321 -16.05 -17.55 21.41
CA ILE A 321 -16.84 -16.34 21.19
C ILE A 321 -16.71 -15.31 22.33
N LYS A 322 -16.22 -15.70 23.52
CA LYS A 322 -16.15 -14.80 24.68
C LYS A 322 -15.44 -13.47 24.38
N GLY A 323 -16.14 -12.36 24.59
CA GLY A 323 -15.62 -10.99 24.38
C GLY A 323 -15.39 -10.58 22.92
N VAL A 324 -15.94 -11.33 21.96
CA VAL A 324 -15.84 -11.03 20.52
C VAL A 324 -16.91 -10.03 20.10
N SER A 325 -16.53 -9.02 19.32
CA SER A 325 -17.46 -8.03 18.75
C SER A 325 -18.11 -8.50 17.45
N THR A 326 -17.38 -9.21 16.59
CA THR A 326 -17.90 -9.73 15.31
C THR A 326 -17.38 -11.11 14.97
N ILE A 327 -18.17 -11.88 14.23
CA ILE A 327 -17.85 -13.26 13.86
C ILE A 327 -17.88 -13.41 12.34
N ALA A 328 -16.78 -13.89 11.77
CA ALA A 328 -16.69 -14.40 10.40
C ALA A 328 -16.78 -15.94 10.46
N HIS A 329 -17.97 -16.50 10.20
CA HIS A 329 -18.15 -17.94 10.14
C HIS A 329 -17.85 -18.46 8.73
N ILE A 330 -16.61 -18.90 8.55
CA ILE A 330 -16.06 -19.38 7.27
C ILE A 330 -15.79 -20.89 7.31
N ALA A 331 -15.51 -21.43 8.51
CA ALA A 331 -15.35 -22.86 8.72
C ALA A 331 -16.58 -23.63 8.26
N THR A 332 -16.36 -24.69 7.49
CA THR A 332 -17.41 -25.57 6.98
C THR A 332 -16.92 -27.01 6.98
N ILE A 333 -17.86 -27.96 6.93
CA ILE A 333 -17.53 -29.38 6.83
C ILE A 333 -16.89 -29.63 5.46
N SER A 334 -15.62 -30.02 5.47
CA SER A 334 -14.82 -30.19 4.25
C SER A 334 -14.79 -31.64 3.75
N ASN A 335 -15.38 -32.58 4.49
CA ASN A 335 -15.44 -33.98 4.06
C ASN A 335 -16.59 -34.14 3.08
N LEU A 336 -16.26 -34.29 1.81
CA LEU A 336 -17.23 -34.47 0.74
C LEU A 336 -17.75 -35.92 0.77
N ASP A 337 -19.05 -36.09 1.00
CA ASP A 337 -19.73 -37.39 1.09
C ASP A 337 -20.91 -37.44 0.10
N PRO A 338 -21.02 -38.47 -0.75
CA PRO A 338 -22.13 -38.60 -1.70
C PRO A 338 -23.48 -38.92 -1.03
N SER A 339 -23.51 -39.24 0.27
CA SER A 339 -24.73 -39.47 1.06
C SER A 339 -25.24 -38.16 1.68
N PRO A 340 -26.49 -37.73 1.36
CA PRO A 340 -27.08 -36.55 2.00
C PRO A 340 -27.24 -36.71 3.51
N HIS A 341 -27.43 -37.94 4.00
CA HIS A 341 -27.61 -38.24 5.43
C HIS A 341 -26.37 -37.94 6.27
N ASN A 342 -25.18 -37.94 5.67
CA ASN A 342 -23.93 -37.70 6.38
C ASN A 342 -23.56 -36.22 6.35
N ILE A 343 -23.59 -35.60 5.16
CA ILE A 343 -23.07 -34.24 4.97
C ILE A 343 -24.05 -33.14 5.36
N ILE A 344 -25.36 -33.30 5.08
CA ILE A 344 -26.34 -32.25 5.30
C ILE A 344 -26.51 -31.95 6.80
N PRO A 345 -26.78 -32.94 7.68
CA PRO A 345 -26.97 -32.66 9.10
C PRO A 345 -25.74 -32.03 9.75
N GLN A 346 -24.53 -32.48 9.38
CA GLN A 346 -23.28 -31.92 9.91
C GLN A 346 -23.07 -30.47 9.47
N THR A 347 -23.33 -30.17 8.19
CA THR A 347 -23.17 -28.80 7.65
C THR A 347 -24.17 -27.83 8.31
N VAL A 348 -25.41 -28.27 8.48
CA VAL A 348 -26.47 -27.51 9.18
C VAL A 348 -26.12 -27.30 10.66
N THR A 349 -25.65 -28.35 11.34
CA THR A 349 -25.27 -28.25 12.76
C THR A 349 -24.07 -27.33 12.96
N GLY A 350 -23.05 -27.44 12.10
CA GLY A 350 -21.89 -26.55 12.15
C GLY A 350 -22.24 -25.09 11.90
N ALA A 351 -23.13 -24.82 10.92
CA ALA A 351 -23.56 -23.47 10.59
C ALA A 351 -24.44 -22.84 11.69
N THR A 352 -25.32 -23.61 12.33
CA THR A 352 -26.16 -23.11 13.43
C THR A 352 -25.46 -23.07 14.78
N GLY A 353 -24.47 -23.94 15.01
CA GLY A 353 -23.73 -24.02 16.28
C GLY A 353 -23.08 -22.68 16.64
N VAL A 354 -22.45 -22.01 15.67
CA VAL A 354 -21.84 -20.69 15.91
C VAL A 354 -22.88 -19.62 16.26
N LEU A 355 -24.08 -19.66 15.64
CA LEU A 355 -25.15 -18.69 15.89
C LEU A 355 -25.77 -18.88 17.28
N LYS A 356 -25.92 -20.14 17.69
CA LYS A 356 -26.35 -20.54 19.04
C LYS A 356 -25.35 -20.15 20.12
N SER A 357 -24.05 -20.17 19.82
CA SER A 357 -23.05 -19.65 20.75
C SER A 357 -23.01 -18.12 20.74
N ALA A 358 -23.16 -17.49 19.56
CA ALA A 358 -23.15 -16.03 19.41
C ALA A 358 -24.30 -15.34 20.15
N ILE A 359 -25.48 -15.95 20.18
CA ILE A 359 -26.64 -15.37 20.89
C ILE A 359 -26.44 -15.30 22.41
N LYS A 360 -25.59 -16.19 22.96
CA LYS A 360 -25.24 -16.20 24.39
C LYS A 360 -24.23 -15.11 24.77
N GLU A 361 -23.54 -14.52 23.80
CA GLU A 361 -22.49 -13.53 24.03
C GLU A 361 -23.00 -12.11 23.71
N PRO A 362 -23.29 -11.27 24.72
CA PRO A 362 -23.87 -9.95 24.51
C PRO A 362 -22.94 -8.96 23.82
N SER A 363 -21.63 -9.23 23.75
CA SER A 363 -20.67 -8.36 23.05
C SER A 363 -20.71 -8.52 21.54
N VAL A 364 -21.26 -9.62 21.01
CA VAL A 364 -21.41 -9.82 19.56
C VAL A 364 -22.39 -8.80 18.99
N ARG A 365 -21.99 -8.13 17.91
CA ARG A 365 -22.76 -7.12 17.20
C ARG A 365 -23.07 -7.54 15.77
N ARG A 366 -22.16 -8.26 15.12
CA ARG A 366 -22.33 -8.76 13.74
C ARG A 366 -21.82 -10.17 13.56
N VAL A 367 -22.53 -10.95 12.75
CA VAL A 367 -22.13 -12.27 12.30
C VAL A 367 -22.25 -12.33 10.78
N VAL A 368 -21.18 -12.75 10.10
CA VAL A 368 -21.16 -12.98 8.65
C VAL A 368 -20.92 -14.46 8.39
N PHE A 369 -21.79 -15.07 7.60
CA PHE A 369 -21.70 -16.47 7.20
C PHE A 369 -21.22 -16.59 5.75
N THR A 370 -20.21 -17.45 5.51
CA THR A 370 -19.78 -17.78 4.15
C THR A 370 -20.60 -18.94 3.59
N SER A 371 -21.50 -18.63 2.66
CA SER A 371 -22.23 -19.62 1.88
C SER A 371 -21.49 -19.91 0.56
N SER A 372 -22.22 -20.12 -0.54
CA SER A 372 -21.69 -20.40 -1.87
C SER A 372 -22.75 -20.12 -2.93
N ILE A 373 -22.32 -19.83 -4.16
CA ILE A 373 -23.19 -19.88 -5.35
C ILE A 373 -24.01 -21.18 -5.41
N MET A 374 -23.47 -22.30 -4.93
CA MET A 374 -24.13 -23.61 -4.94
C MET A 374 -25.41 -23.67 -4.09
N ALA A 375 -25.59 -22.74 -3.14
CA ALA A 375 -26.85 -22.59 -2.40
C ALA A 375 -27.97 -21.96 -3.24
N ALA A 376 -27.63 -21.22 -4.29
CA ALA A 376 -28.58 -20.58 -5.19
C ALA A 376 -28.76 -21.36 -6.49
N VAL A 377 -27.67 -21.84 -7.10
CA VAL A 377 -27.71 -22.43 -8.45
C VAL A 377 -26.50 -23.32 -8.73
N LEU A 378 -26.67 -24.31 -9.62
CA LEU A 378 -25.55 -25.03 -10.25
C LEU A 378 -25.17 -24.35 -11.57
N PRO A 379 -23.89 -23.98 -11.78
CA PRO A 379 -23.41 -23.43 -13.05
C PRO A 379 -23.22 -24.56 -14.09
N VAL A 380 -24.31 -25.21 -14.49
CA VAL A 380 -24.34 -26.31 -15.47
C VAL A 380 -24.80 -25.84 -16.84
N ALA A 381 -24.45 -26.62 -17.87
CA ALA A 381 -24.85 -26.37 -19.24
C ALA A 381 -26.37 -26.25 -19.40
N GLY A 382 -26.83 -25.19 -20.07
CA GLY A 382 -28.25 -24.96 -20.37
C GLY A 382 -29.07 -24.37 -19.21
N ASN A 383 -28.44 -24.03 -18.09
CA ASN A 383 -29.08 -23.28 -17.02
C ASN A 383 -28.93 -21.77 -17.25
N ASP A 384 -30.02 -21.05 -17.44
CA ASP A 384 -30.10 -19.60 -17.67
C ASP A 384 -30.78 -18.86 -16.51
N THR A 385 -30.87 -19.50 -15.34
CA THR A 385 -31.49 -18.93 -14.14
C THR A 385 -30.89 -17.58 -13.78
N ARG A 386 -31.75 -16.58 -13.64
CA ARG A 386 -31.44 -15.33 -12.94
C ARG A 386 -31.59 -15.58 -11.43
N VAL A 387 -30.51 -15.42 -10.70
CA VAL A 387 -30.45 -15.56 -9.24
C VAL A 387 -30.69 -14.21 -8.58
N ASP A 388 -31.74 -14.17 -7.77
CA ASP A 388 -32.06 -13.09 -6.85
C ASP A 388 -31.92 -13.59 -5.38
N ASP A 389 -32.25 -12.76 -4.39
CA ASP A 389 -32.02 -13.04 -2.96
C ASP A 389 -32.80 -14.26 -2.44
N ASP A 390 -33.96 -14.55 -3.01
CA ASP A 390 -34.85 -15.66 -2.65
C ASP A 390 -34.65 -16.90 -3.54
N THR A 391 -33.66 -16.88 -4.44
CA THR A 391 -33.37 -18.02 -5.32
C THR A 391 -32.58 -19.08 -4.58
N TRP A 392 -33.08 -20.32 -4.63
CA TRP A 392 -32.47 -21.49 -3.99
C TRP A 392 -32.30 -22.63 -4.98
N ASN A 393 -31.26 -23.42 -4.77
CA ASN A 393 -30.94 -24.56 -5.62
C ASN A 393 -31.81 -25.79 -5.29
N GLU A 394 -33.11 -25.70 -5.54
CA GLU A 394 -34.07 -26.77 -5.23
C GLU A 394 -33.78 -28.06 -6.01
N ALA A 395 -33.31 -27.93 -7.25
CA ALA A 395 -32.92 -29.07 -8.07
C ALA A 395 -31.78 -29.89 -7.41
N ALA A 396 -30.80 -29.23 -6.80
CA ALA A 396 -29.75 -29.95 -6.07
C ALA A 396 -30.29 -30.62 -4.80
N VAL A 397 -31.22 -29.98 -4.08
CA VAL A 397 -31.86 -30.58 -2.91
C VAL A 397 -32.61 -31.84 -3.30
N GLU A 398 -33.49 -31.76 -4.30
CA GLU A 398 -34.25 -32.91 -4.81
C GLU A 398 -33.32 -34.04 -5.28
N ALA A 399 -32.31 -33.71 -6.10
CA ALA A 399 -31.37 -34.68 -6.64
C ALA A 399 -30.49 -35.33 -5.56
N ALA A 400 -30.10 -34.60 -4.51
CA ALA A 400 -29.32 -35.15 -3.41
C ALA A 400 -30.07 -36.23 -2.64
N TRP A 401 -31.38 -36.05 -2.43
CA TRP A 401 -32.25 -36.97 -1.69
C TRP A 401 -32.84 -38.10 -2.53
N ALA A 402 -32.49 -38.20 -3.81
CA ALA A 402 -32.89 -39.33 -4.64
C ALA A 402 -32.44 -40.68 -4.03
N PRO A 403 -33.20 -41.78 -4.17
CA PRO A 403 -32.88 -43.07 -3.54
C PRO A 403 -31.47 -43.58 -3.84
N PRO A 404 -30.88 -44.42 -2.96
CA PRO A 404 -29.57 -45.04 -3.18
C PRO A 404 -29.55 -45.90 -4.46
N PRO A 405 -28.35 -46.15 -5.04
CA PRO A 405 -27.03 -45.95 -4.45
C PRO A 405 -26.52 -44.49 -4.47
N TYR A 406 -25.81 -44.11 -3.40
CA TYR A 406 -25.12 -42.81 -3.27
C TYR A 406 -23.71 -42.88 -3.86
N GLU A 407 -23.62 -42.81 -5.19
CA GLU A 407 -22.37 -42.92 -5.92
C GLU A 407 -21.50 -41.64 -5.81
N PRO A 408 -20.16 -41.73 -5.98
CA PRO A 408 -19.26 -40.57 -5.93
C PRO A 408 -19.63 -39.42 -6.89
N SER A 409 -20.32 -39.71 -7.99
CA SER A 409 -20.84 -38.68 -8.92
C SER A 409 -21.82 -37.71 -8.26
N ARG A 410 -22.46 -38.10 -7.15
CA ARG A 410 -23.41 -37.26 -6.41
C ARG A 410 -22.74 -36.25 -5.48
N THR A 411 -21.43 -36.34 -5.26
CA THR A 411 -20.71 -35.53 -4.28
C THR A 411 -20.91 -34.02 -4.46
N LEU A 412 -20.92 -33.53 -5.71
CA LEU A 412 -21.18 -32.11 -5.98
C LEU A 412 -22.62 -31.72 -5.62
N ILE A 413 -23.58 -32.58 -5.94
CA ILE A 413 -25.01 -32.37 -5.71
C ILE A 413 -25.31 -32.38 -4.21
N THR A 414 -24.73 -33.33 -3.46
CA THR A 414 -24.88 -33.36 -2.00
C THR A 414 -24.19 -32.21 -1.30
N TYR A 415 -23.05 -31.73 -1.82
CA TYR A 415 -22.42 -30.49 -1.37
C TYR A 415 -23.34 -29.28 -1.62
N ALA A 416 -23.91 -29.16 -2.82
CA ALA A 416 -24.83 -28.07 -3.13
C ALA A 416 -26.05 -28.10 -2.22
N ALA A 417 -26.68 -29.27 -2.04
CA ALA A 417 -27.81 -29.45 -1.13
C ALA A 417 -27.44 -29.13 0.34
N SER A 418 -26.23 -29.47 0.80
CA SER A 418 -25.79 -29.11 2.15
C SER A 418 -25.60 -27.61 2.34
N LYS A 419 -25.14 -26.90 1.30
CA LYS A 419 -25.06 -25.43 1.29
C LYS A 419 -26.44 -24.79 1.30
N VAL A 420 -27.39 -25.30 0.51
CA VAL A 420 -28.80 -24.84 0.54
C VAL A 420 -29.38 -25.02 1.95
N ALA A 421 -29.26 -26.22 2.51
CA ALA A 421 -29.85 -26.55 3.81
C ALA A 421 -29.24 -25.71 4.94
N ALA A 422 -27.91 -25.56 4.97
CA ALA A 422 -27.23 -24.77 5.98
C ALA A 422 -27.60 -23.29 5.89
N GLU A 423 -27.61 -22.71 4.69
CA GLU A 423 -27.94 -21.29 4.53
C GLU A 423 -29.42 -21.01 4.86
N ARG A 424 -30.35 -21.88 4.46
CA ARG A 424 -31.76 -21.78 4.87
C ARG A 424 -31.91 -21.83 6.38
N GLU A 425 -31.20 -22.75 7.02
CA GLU A 425 -31.30 -22.92 8.47
C GLU A 425 -30.75 -21.71 9.23
N VAL A 426 -29.64 -21.10 8.79
CA VAL A 426 -29.13 -19.90 9.46
C VAL A 426 -30.08 -18.71 9.30
N TRP A 427 -30.71 -18.53 8.13
CA TRP A 427 -31.74 -17.52 7.96
C TRP A 427 -32.97 -17.80 8.82
N ARG A 428 -33.45 -19.04 8.86
CA ARG A 428 -34.54 -19.49 9.72
C ARG A 428 -34.24 -19.24 11.20
N PHE A 429 -33.01 -19.52 11.64
CA PHE A 429 -32.56 -19.25 13.00
C PHE A 429 -32.66 -17.75 13.33
N VAL A 430 -32.14 -16.89 12.45
CA VAL A 430 -32.14 -15.44 12.67
C VAL A 430 -33.57 -14.88 12.72
N GLU A 431 -34.46 -15.37 11.85
CA GLU A 431 -35.87 -14.98 11.84
C GLU A 431 -36.60 -15.39 13.13
N GLN A 432 -36.36 -16.60 13.62
CA GLN A 432 -37.07 -17.16 14.78
C GLN A 432 -36.52 -16.66 16.11
N GLU A 433 -35.19 -16.69 16.29
CA GLU A 433 -34.54 -16.36 17.56
C GLU A 433 -34.33 -14.85 17.73
N LYS A 434 -34.41 -14.08 16.63
CA LYS A 434 -34.24 -12.61 16.60
C LYS A 434 -33.03 -12.15 17.43
N PRO A 435 -31.81 -12.61 17.08
CA PRO A 435 -30.63 -12.32 17.85
C PRO A 435 -30.35 -10.81 17.94
N HIS A 436 -29.62 -10.39 18.98
CA HIS A 436 -29.21 -9.00 19.18
C HIS A 436 -28.17 -8.49 18.16
N TYR A 437 -27.58 -9.39 17.38
CA TYR A 437 -26.59 -9.06 16.35
C TYR A 437 -27.21 -8.96 14.96
N THR A 438 -26.56 -8.18 14.09
CA THR A 438 -26.85 -8.18 12.64
C THR A 438 -26.26 -9.43 11.99
N PHE A 439 -27.02 -10.08 11.12
CA PHE A 439 -26.55 -11.22 10.34
C PHE A 439 -26.43 -10.86 8.86
N ASN A 440 -25.39 -11.34 8.18
CA ASN A 440 -25.24 -11.22 6.73
C ASN A 440 -24.65 -12.51 6.16
N VAL A 441 -24.89 -12.78 4.88
CA VAL A 441 -24.35 -13.93 4.15
C VAL A 441 -23.54 -13.44 2.95
N ILE A 442 -22.42 -14.11 2.66
CA ILE A 442 -21.64 -13.89 1.44
C ILE A 442 -21.67 -15.19 0.62
N CYS A 443 -22.02 -15.09 -0.65
CA CYS A 443 -22.20 -16.20 -1.58
C CYS A 443 -21.13 -16.16 -2.68
N PRO A 444 -19.90 -16.66 -2.41
CA PRO A 444 -18.82 -16.69 -3.40
C PRO A 444 -19.00 -17.79 -4.46
N SER A 445 -18.41 -17.56 -5.63
CA SER A 445 -18.22 -18.59 -6.67
C SER A 445 -16.80 -19.18 -6.62
N GLY A 446 -16.19 -19.53 -7.77
CA GLY A 446 -14.84 -20.09 -7.87
C GLY A 446 -13.78 -19.12 -7.32
N ILE A 447 -13.34 -19.33 -6.08
CA ILE A 447 -12.37 -18.43 -5.44
C ILE A 447 -10.96 -18.77 -5.91
N ILE A 448 -10.26 -17.78 -6.46
CA ILE A 448 -8.86 -17.87 -6.89
C ILE A 448 -8.02 -16.76 -6.26
N GLY A 449 -6.70 -16.83 -6.41
CA GLY A 449 -5.79 -15.77 -5.95
C GLY A 449 -4.56 -16.30 -5.23
N GLU A 450 -3.89 -15.39 -4.52
CA GLU A 450 -2.65 -15.62 -3.77
C GLU A 450 -2.80 -16.69 -2.67
N PRO A 451 -2.12 -17.85 -2.76
CA PRO A 451 -2.08 -18.81 -1.66
C PRO A 451 -1.19 -18.30 -0.52
N LEU A 452 -1.70 -18.35 0.71
CA LEU A 452 -0.90 -18.07 1.93
C LEU A 452 -0.29 -19.34 2.57
N HIS A 453 -0.48 -20.51 1.96
CA HIS A 453 0.06 -21.76 2.44
C HIS A 453 0.08 -22.79 1.31
N GLN A 454 0.99 -23.77 1.38
CA GLN A 454 1.10 -24.85 0.39
C GLN A 454 -0.23 -25.58 0.16
N LYS A 455 -0.97 -25.87 1.23
CA LYS A 455 -2.31 -26.47 1.16
C LYS A 455 -3.32 -25.67 0.33
N HIS A 456 -3.18 -24.34 0.25
CA HIS A 456 -4.03 -23.50 -0.58
C HIS A 456 -3.68 -23.66 -2.07
N ALA A 457 -2.38 -23.68 -2.39
CA ALA A 457 -1.90 -23.88 -3.75
C ALA A 457 -2.24 -25.29 -4.27
N GLU A 458 -2.19 -26.30 -3.41
CA GLU A 458 -2.41 -27.69 -3.79
C GLU A 458 -3.88 -28.13 -3.80
N ALA A 459 -4.78 -27.31 -3.23
CA ALA A 459 -6.19 -27.65 -3.07
C ALA A 459 -6.83 -28.12 -4.38
N PRO A 460 -7.67 -29.18 -4.36
CA PRO A 460 -8.38 -29.64 -5.57
C PRO A 460 -9.26 -28.57 -6.21
N THR A 461 -9.73 -27.61 -5.41
CA THR A 461 -10.53 -26.46 -5.87
C THR A 461 -9.70 -25.33 -6.45
N ASN A 462 -8.36 -25.44 -6.47
CA ASN A 462 -7.51 -24.46 -7.13
C ASN A 462 -7.50 -24.70 -8.65
N TRP A 463 -8.42 -24.05 -9.35
CA TRP A 463 -8.59 -24.16 -10.79
C TRP A 463 -7.32 -23.79 -11.58
N ILE A 464 -6.47 -22.90 -11.06
CA ILE A 464 -5.19 -22.57 -11.67
C ILE A 464 -4.28 -23.81 -11.66
N ALA A 465 -4.14 -24.47 -10.51
CA ALA A 465 -3.38 -25.70 -10.39
C ALA A 465 -3.93 -26.83 -11.29
N THR A 466 -5.26 -26.95 -11.42
CA THR A 466 -5.92 -27.93 -12.32
C THR A 466 -5.49 -27.75 -13.78
N HIS A 467 -5.38 -26.52 -14.26
CA HIS A 467 -4.88 -26.23 -15.62
C HIS A 467 -3.39 -26.57 -15.78
N PHE A 468 -2.56 -26.25 -14.78
CA PHE A 468 -1.14 -26.58 -14.81
C PHE A 468 -0.87 -28.08 -14.81
N ARG A 469 -1.76 -28.86 -14.16
CA ARG A 469 -1.76 -30.34 -14.17
C ARG A 469 -2.39 -30.93 -15.43
N ARG A 470 -3.05 -30.12 -16.26
CA ARG A 470 -3.81 -30.56 -17.44
C ARG A 470 -4.87 -31.63 -17.12
N ASP A 471 -5.51 -31.52 -15.95
CA ASP A 471 -6.54 -32.46 -15.53
C ASP A 471 -7.86 -32.21 -16.28
N LYS A 472 -7.95 -32.80 -17.47
CA LYS A 472 -9.09 -32.64 -18.37
C LYS A 472 -10.40 -33.18 -17.76
N THR A 473 -10.34 -34.19 -16.90
CA THR A 473 -11.54 -34.76 -16.27
C THR A 473 -12.25 -33.71 -15.41
N SER A 474 -11.49 -32.99 -14.58
CA SER A 474 -12.05 -31.92 -13.73
C SER A 474 -12.53 -30.71 -14.54
N LEU A 475 -11.80 -30.35 -15.60
CA LEU A 475 -12.16 -29.22 -16.46
C LEU A 475 -13.42 -29.50 -17.30
N ASP A 476 -13.56 -30.71 -17.83
CA ASP A 476 -14.73 -31.11 -18.61
C ASP A 476 -16.00 -31.21 -17.75
N ALA A 477 -15.87 -31.51 -16.46
CA ALA A 477 -16.99 -31.53 -15.52
C ALA A 477 -17.57 -30.13 -15.22
N PHE A 478 -16.79 -29.06 -15.43
CA PHE A 478 -17.19 -27.68 -15.18
C PHE A 478 -16.73 -26.78 -16.33
N PRO A 479 -17.41 -26.78 -17.49
CA PRO A 479 -16.88 -26.20 -18.72
C PRO A 479 -16.76 -24.66 -18.68
N ALA A 480 -17.47 -24.00 -17.76
CA ALA A 480 -17.27 -22.60 -17.43
C ALA A 480 -17.75 -22.31 -15.99
N ALA A 481 -17.24 -21.24 -15.40
CA ALA A 481 -17.59 -20.83 -14.05
C ALA A 481 -17.47 -19.32 -13.88
N PHE A 482 -17.85 -18.83 -12.69
CA PHE A 482 -17.45 -17.50 -12.26
C PHE A 482 -16.24 -17.58 -11.35
N PHE A 483 -15.33 -16.63 -11.48
CA PHE A 483 -14.12 -16.53 -10.67
C PHE A 483 -14.03 -15.19 -9.96
N VAL A 484 -13.69 -15.26 -8.68
CA VAL A 484 -13.55 -14.10 -7.79
C VAL A 484 -12.26 -14.19 -7.01
N ASP A 485 -11.59 -13.05 -6.85
CA ASP A 485 -10.36 -12.97 -6.08
C ASP A 485 -10.64 -13.17 -4.59
N VAL A 486 -9.82 -13.98 -3.93
CA VAL A 486 -9.89 -14.21 -2.48
C VAL A 486 -9.77 -12.92 -1.65
N LYS A 487 -9.05 -11.91 -2.15
CA LYS A 487 -8.93 -10.59 -1.52
C LYS A 487 -10.24 -9.80 -1.62
N ASP A 488 -10.99 -9.93 -2.71
CA ASP A 488 -12.31 -9.31 -2.84
C ASP A 488 -13.31 -9.97 -1.88
N ILE A 489 -13.31 -11.31 -1.82
CA ILE A 489 -14.15 -12.03 -0.86
C ILE A 489 -13.79 -11.66 0.57
N ALA A 490 -12.50 -11.57 0.90
CA ALA A 490 -12.08 -11.14 2.21
C ALA A 490 -12.53 -9.70 2.52
N LEU A 491 -12.41 -8.79 1.55
CA LEU A 491 -12.88 -7.40 1.69
C LEU A 491 -14.40 -7.32 1.91
N LEU A 492 -15.19 -8.15 1.22
CA LEU A 492 -16.63 -8.24 1.43
C LEU A 492 -16.98 -8.74 2.83
N HIS A 493 -16.21 -9.67 3.40
CA HIS A 493 -16.38 -10.06 4.80
C HIS A 493 -16.13 -8.86 5.73
N ILE A 494 -15.04 -8.10 5.50
CA ILE A 494 -14.76 -6.88 6.27
C ILE A 494 -15.94 -5.91 6.16
N ALA A 495 -16.38 -5.59 4.95
CA ALA A 495 -17.46 -4.65 4.70
C ALA A 495 -18.77 -5.11 5.36
N ALA A 496 -19.16 -6.37 5.19
CA ALA A 496 -20.37 -6.92 5.81
C ALA A 496 -20.32 -6.98 7.35
N MET A 497 -19.13 -7.00 7.95
CA MET A 497 -18.96 -6.94 9.41
C MET A 497 -18.91 -5.51 9.96
N LEU A 498 -18.42 -4.54 9.18
CA LEU A 498 -18.10 -3.21 9.67
C LEU A 498 -19.03 -2.11 9.16
N ASP A 499 -19.64 -2.26 7.98
CA ASP A 499 -20.47 -1.23 7.36
C ASP A 499 -21.85 -1.08 8.05
N PRO A 500 -22.25 0.14 8.47
CA PRO A 500 -23.54 0.38 9.10
C PRO A 500 -24.75 0.08 8.21
N GLN A 501 -24.59 0.11 6.89
CA GLN A 501 -25.66 -0.05 5.93
C GLN A 501 -25.93 -1.51 5.58
N VAL A 502 -24.98 -2.43 5.81
CA VAL A 502 -25.13 -3.84 5.46
C VAL A 502 -25.81 -4.60 6.60
N LYS A 503 -27.09 -4.91 6.43
CA LYS A 503 -27.90 -5.61 7.42
C LYS A 503 -28.82 -6.62 6.76
N ASN A 504 -28.80 -7.86 7.23
CA ASN A 504 -29.63 -8.96 6.71
C ASN A 504 -29.46 -9.14 5.19
N ALA A 505 -28.25 -8.91 4.69
CA ALA A 505 -27.93 -8.98 3.27
C ALA A 505 -27.46 -10.39 2.86
N ARG A 506 -27.82 -10.81 1.65
CA ARG A 506 -27.29 -11.99 0.97
C ARG A 506 -26.45 -11.53 -0.21
N LEU A 507 -25.15 -11.35 0.01
CA LEU A 507 -24.25 -10.72 -0.95
C LEU A 507 -23.74 -11.76 -1.97
N HIS A 508 -24.29 -11.71 -3.18
CA HIS A 508 -23.76 -12.49 -4.30
C HIS A 508 -22.41 -11.91 -4.76
N SER A 509 -21.38 -12.75 -4.73
CA SER A 509 -19.99 -12.34 -4.97
C SER A 509 -19.31 -13.32 -5.93
N TRP A 510 -19.81 -13.38 -7.16
CA TRP A 510 -19.43 -14.37 -8.16
C TRP A 510 -18.16 -13.96 -8.91
N GLY A 511 -17.93 -12.65 -9.08
CA GLY A 511 -16.80 -12.12 -9.83
C GLY A 511 -17.06 -12.14 -11.33
N HIS A 512 -16.05 -12.55 -12.10
CA HIS A 512 -16.08 -12.58 -13.57
C HIS A 512 -16.54 -13.94 -14.08
N SER A 513 -17.44 -13.97 -15.07
CA SER A 513 -17.66 -15.19 -15.85
C SER A 513 -16.43 -15.50 -16.69
N SER A 514 -15.97 -16.74 -16.70
CA SER A 514 -14.91 -17.18 -17.61
C SER A 514 -15.17 -18.61 -18.06
N ASN A 515 -15.07 -18.84 -19.36
CA ASN A 515 -14.89 -20.19 -19.90
C ASN A 515 -13.41 -20.59 -19.84
N TRP A 516 -13.11 -21.86 -20.13
CA TRP A 516 -11.72 -22.35 -20.09
C TRP A 516 -10.83 -21.80 -21.20
N ASN A 517 -11.36 -21.45 -22.37
CA ASN A 517 -10.53 -20.85 -23.42
C ASN A 517 -10.04 -19.44 -23.02
N GLU A 518 -10.91 -18.64 -22.39
CA GLU A 518 -10.54 -17.34 -21.82
C GLU A 518 -9.52 -17.49 -20.69
N PHE A 519 -9.72 -18.46 -19.80
CA PHE A 519 -8.79 -18.76 -18.71
C PHE A 519 -7.42 -19.23 -19.25
N LEU A 520 -7.42 -20.10 -20.25
CA LEU A 520 -6.22 -20.60 -20.93
C LEU A 520 -5.49 -19.49 -21.68
N ALA A 521 -6.20 -18.54 -22.28
CA ALA A 521 -5.58 -17.39 -22.93
C ALA A 521 -4.75 -16.58 -21.94
N VAL A 522 -5.27 -16.32 -20.74
CA VAL A 522 -4.54 -15.65 -19.65
C VAL A 522 -3.32 -16.48 -19.21
N LEU A 523 -3.49 -17.79 -19.04
CA LEU A 523 -2.39 -18.67 -18.63
C LEU A 523 -1.25 -18.71 -19.67
N ARG A 524 -1.58 -18.80 -20.96
CA ARG A 524 -0.61 -18.79 -22.06
C ARG A 524 0.09 -17.44 -22.18
N GLU A 525 -0.62 -16.34 -21.91
CA GLU A 525 0.00 -15.02 -21.83
C GLU A 525 1.03 -14.94 -20.68
N LEU A 526 0.67 -15.41 -19.49
CA LEU A 526 1.51 -15.35 -18.30
C LEU A 526 2.65 -16.39 -18.29
N ARG A 527 2.50 -17.50 -19.02
CA ARG A 527 3.47 -18.61 -19.13
C ARG A 527 3.58 -19.08 -20.59
N PRO A 528 4.15 -18.28 -21.51
CA PRO A 528 4.20 -18.60 -22.94
C PRO A 528 5.07 -19.83 -23.27
N GLN A 529 6.00 -20.18 -22.39
CA GLN A 529 6.86 -21.37 -22.54
C GLN A 529 6.22 -22.66 -21.99
N ARG A 530 5.08 -22.55 -21.29
CA ARG A 530 4.35 -23.69 -20.74
C ARG A 530 3.30 -24.14 -21.75
N GLU A 531 3.33 -25.42 -22.09
CA GLU A 531 2.26 -26.01 -22.85
C GLU A 531 1.06 -26.32 -21.91
N PHE A 532 -0.13 -25.95 -22.36
CA PHE A 532 -1.41 -26.23 -21.71
C PHE A 532 -2.28 -27.08 -22.63
N ILE A 533 -3.45 -27.51 -22.17
CA ILE A 533 -4.42 -28.20 -23.04
C ILE A 533 -4.81 -27.30 -24.23
N ALA A 534 -5.23 -27.92 -25.32
CA ALA A 534 -5.78 -27.22 -26.47
C ALA A 534 -7.11 -26.54 -26.10
N ASP A 535 -7.48 -25.51 -26.87
CA ASP A 535 -8.78 -24.86 -26.71
C ASP A 535 -9.93 -25.84 -27.00
N TYR A 536 -11.02 -25.64 -26.28
CA TYR A 536 -12.27 -26.34 -26.52
C TYR A 536 -12.88 -25.83 -27.83
N PRO A 537 -13.20 -26.71 -28.80
CA PRO A 537 -13.78 -26.30 -30.09
C PRO A 537 -15.12 -25.56 -29.93
N GLU A 538 -15.91 -25.96 -28.95
CA GLU A 538 -17.19 -25.37 -28.60
C GLU A 538 -17.10 -24.87 -27.14
N PRO A 539 -16.58 -23.65 -26.89
CA PRO A 539 -16.51 -23.11 -25.55
C PRO A 539 -17.92 -22.87 -25.01
N TYR A 540 -18.16 -23.33 -23.79
CA TYR A 540 -19.40 -23.06 -23.08
C TYR A 540 -19.34 -21.68 -22.42
N TYR A 541 -20.41 -20.90 -22.52
CA TYR A 541 -20.55 -19.64 -21.80
C TYR A 541 -21.62 -19.78 -20.73
N VAL A 542 -21.30 -19.37 -19.51
CA VAL A 542 -22.25 -19.41 -18.40
C VAL A 542 -23.39 -18.42 -18.68
N THR A 543 -24.63 -18.91 -18.68
CA THR A 543 -25.84 -18.11 -18.93
C THR A 543 -26.59 -17.69 -17.67
N ILE A 544 -26.35 -18.33 -16.53
CA ILE A 544 -26.89 -17.87 -15.25
C ILE A 544 -26.37 -16.46 -14.94
N SER A 545 -27.17 -15.67 -14.24
CA SER A 545 -26.82 -14.29 -13.90
C SER A 545 -27.32 -13.93 -12.50
N THR A 546 -26.75 -12.89 -11.90
CA THR A 546 -27.22 -12.32 -10.63
C THR A 546 -26.86 -10.85 -10.57
N ASP A 547 -27.56 -10.09 -9.74
CA ASP A 547 -27.15 -8.74 -9.39
C ASP A 547 -26.01 -8.78 -8.36
N GLN A 548 -24.86 -8.22 -8.74
CA GLN A 548 -23.66 -8.11 -7.89
C GLN A 548 -23.38 -6.66 -7.47
N SER A 549 -24.31 -5.73 -7.75
CA SER A 549 -24.10 -4.29 -7.56
C SER A 549 -23.83 -3.92 -6.12
N ASP A 550 -24.50 -4.53 -5.15
CA ASP A 550 -24.24 -4.31 -3.72
C ASP A 550 -22.83 -4.74 -3.33
N SER A 551 -22.38 -5.92 -3.77
CA SER A 551 -21.01 -6.39 -3.54
C SER A 551 -20.00 -5.42 -4.15
N VAL A 552 -20.19 -5.00 -5.41
CA VAL A 552 -19.29 -4.05 -6.08
C VAL A 552 -19.30 -2.68 -5.40
N ALA A 553 -20.46 -2.19 -4.95
CA ALA A 553 -20.57 -0.94 -4.21
C ALA A 553 -19.80 -0.99 -2.88
N LEU A 554 -19.77 -2.14 -2.20
CA LEU A 554 -18.96 -2.33 -1.00
C LEU A 554 -17.46 -2.34 -1.32
N LEU A 555 -17.02 -2.99 -2.41
CA LEU A 555 -15.62 -2.93 -2.86
C LEU A 555 -15.20 -1.48 -3.13
N LYS A 556 -16.06 -0.70 -3.81
CA LYS A 556 -15.82 0.71 -4.07
C LYS A 556 -15.72 1.52 -2.78
N ARG A 557 -16.64 1.32 -1.85
CA ARG A 557 -16.68 2.07 -0.59
C ARG A 557 -15.50 1.74 0.32
N TRP A 558 -15.11 0.47 0.42
CA TRP A 558 -14.13 0.00 1.40
C TRP A 558 -12.69 -0.06 0.89
N ALA A 559 -12.49 -0.04 -0.43
CA ALA A 559 -11.15 -0.09 -1.03
C ALA A 559 -10.98 0.81 -2.26
N ASP A 560 -11.94 1.70 -2.56
CA ASP A 560 -11.95 2.55 -3.76
C ASP A 560 -11.90 1.74 -5.09
N GLN A 561 -12.27 0.46 -5.03
CA GLN A 561 -12.18 -0.49 -6.13
C GLN A 561 -13.47 -0.49 -6.97
N GLU A 562 -13.41 -0.04 -8.23
CA GLU A 562 -14.58 0.13 -9.13
C GLU A 562 -15.30 -1.17 -9.52
N GLY A 563 -14.68 -2.34 -9.29
CA GLY A 563 -15.22 -3.62 -9.70
C GLY A 563 -14.46 -4.77 -9.08
N TRP A 564 -14.64 -5.97 -9.59
CA TRP A 564 -13.86 -7.14 -9.18
C TRP A 564 -12.41 -7.03 -9.66
N ARG A 565 -11.46 -7.51 -8.86
CA ARG A 565 -10.06 -7.63 -9.27
C ARG A 565 -9.96 -8.42 -10.58
N PRO A 566 -9.11 -8.00 -11.54
CA PRO A 566 -9.00 -8.68 -12.83
C PRO A 566 -8.58 -10.15 -12.67
N LEU A 567 -9.21 -11.04 -13.45
CA LEU A 567 -8.89 -12.48 -13.48
C LEU A 567 -7.38 -12.73 -13.65
N LYS A 568 -6.74 -11.95 -14.53
CA LYS A 568 -5.29 -12.02 -14.79
C LYS A 568 -4.45 -11.73 -13.55
N ASP A 569 -4.81 -10.74 -12.75
CA ASP A 569 -4.06 -10.37 -11.56
C ASP A 569 -4.18 -11.48 -10.51
N SER A 570 -5.39 -12.00 -10.29
CA SER A 570 -5.62 -13.13 -9.39
C SER A 570 -4.86 -14.39 -9.81
N ILE A 571 -4.79 -14.68 -11.12
CA ILE A 571 -4.00 -15.79 -11.64
C ILE A 571 -2.51 -15.53 -11.45
N SER A 572 -2.03 -14.34 -11.81
CA SER A 572 -0.61 -13.95 -11.69
C SER A 572 -0.11 -14.10 -10.26
N GLU A 573 -0.83 -13.55 -9.29
CA GLU A 573 -0.48 -13.63 -7.88
C GLU A 573 -0.46 -15.07 -7.34
N SER A 574 -1.23 -15.97 -7.95
CA SER A 574 -1.19 -17.40 -7.60
C SER A 574 0.05 -18.08 -8.17
N ILE A 575 0.33 -17.91 -9.48
CA ILE A 575 1.41 -18.62 -10.18
C ILE A 575 2.81 -18.06 -9.89
N GLU A 576 2.91 -16.83 -9.39
CA GLU A 576 4.16 -16.19 -8.95
C GLU A 576 4.47 -16.50 -7.48
N ASN A 577 3.53 -17.10 -6.76
CA ASN A 577 3.68 -17.39 -5.35
C ASN A 577 4.67 -18.55 -5.12
N PRO A 578 5.57 -18.47 -4.12
CA PRO A 578 6.52 -19.55 -3.80
C PRO A 578 5.86 -20.91 -3.45
N TYR A 579 4.60 -20.90 -3.00
CA TYR A 579 3.83 -22.11 -2.73
C TYR A 579 3.30 -22.79 -3.99
N PHE A 580 3.29 -22.09 -5.13
CA PHE A 580 2.83 -22.63 -6.40
C PHE A 580 4.00 -23.27 -7.16
N GLN A 581 4.12 -24.60 -7.08
CA GLN A 581 5.28 -25.35 -7.56
C GLN A 581 4.97 -26.32 -8.73
N LEU A 582 4.04 -25.96 -9.64
CA LEU A 582 3.52 -26.84 -10.71
C LEU A 582 3.97 -26.48 -12.14
#